data_AF-A0A958Y593-F1
#
_entry.id   AF-A0A958Y593-F1
#
_cell.length_a   1.000
_cell.length_b   1.000
_cell.length_c   1.000
_cell.angle_alpha   90.00
_cell.angle_beta   90.00
_cell.angle_gamma   90.00
#
_symmetry.space_group_name_H-M   'P 1'
#
loop_
_entity.id
_entity.type
_entity.pdbx_description
1 polymer ?
#
loop_
_entity_poly.entity_id
_entity_poly.type
_entity_poly.pdbx_seq_one_letter_code
_entity_poly.pdbx_strand_id
1 'polypeptide(L)'
;LLSATIRLHQARYPERTGVPPVDRGILMFYNMGQLQQWEEPNSILNLEAAEPYLEGYPTYPLPLGLALPLFRWGVLFRDGEMIKLINNLPEERLADHPKYKPLAPNRYEVVEGTFLEGHFLYPGDRIRLEGVTPEQLFAATERLRGLPWPDTLEVVFYHLDSGVVERYGAEVLGELGKRFGKGVK
;
A
#
# COMPACT_ATOMS: atom_id res chain seq x y z
N LEU A 1 -6.39 26.00 -3.39
CA LEU A 1 -6.31 25.16 -2.19
C LEU A 1 -5.11 24.25 -2.35
N LEU A 2 -4.15 24.35 -1.45
CA LEU A 2 -2.89 23.64 -1.45
C LEU A 2 -2.98 22.45 -0.49
N SER A 3 -2.52 21.28 -0.91
CA SER A 3 -2.48 20.08 -0.08
C SER A 3 -1.10 19.45 -0.06
N ALA A 4 -0.80 18.71 1.01
CA ALA A 4 0.41 17.90 1.13
C ALA A 4 0.07 16.48 1.60
N THR A 5 0.83 15.51 1.11
CA THR A 5 0.75 14.12 1.59
C THR A 5 1.45 14.00 2.94
N ILE A 6 0.74 13.46 3.93
CA ILE A 6 1.23 13.27 5.30
C ILE A 6 1.41 11.78 5.55
N ARG A 7 2.62 11.35 5.90
CA ARG A 7 2.87 9.95 6.30
C ARG A 7 2.31 9.70 7.70
N LEU A 8 1.93 8.46 7.98
CA LEU A 8 1.37 8.07 9.28
C LEU A 8 2.27 8.47 10.48
N HIS A 9 3.58 8.27 10.39
CA HIS A 9 4.54 8.72 11.41
C HIS A 9 4.53 10.25 11.61
N GLN A 10 4.43 11.03 10.52
CA GLN A 10 4.36 12.50 10.62
C GLN A 10 3.07 12.95 11.30
N ALA A 11 1.97 12.29 10.96
CA ALA A 11 0.66 12.56 11.55
C ALA A 11 0.61 12.21 13.05
N ARG A 12 1.33 11.16 13.46
CA ARG A 12 1.48 10.76 14.87
C ARG A 12 2.36 11.71 15.69
N TYR A 13 3.37 12.32 15.07
CA TYR A 13 4.35 13.17 15.75
C TYR A 13 4.52 14.55 15.06
N PRO A 14 3.45 15.37 14.99
CA PRO A 14 3.52 16.69 14.35
C PRO A 14 4.53 17.61 15.02
N GLU A 15 4.65 17.56 16.35
CA GLU A 15 5.60 18.39 17.12
C GLU A 15 7.07 18.09 16.78
N ARG A 16 7.37 16.88 16.31
CA ARG A 16 8.73 16.45 15.94
C ARG A 16 9.03 16.62 14.46
N THR A 17 8.01 16.43 13.62
CA THR A 17 8.16 16.39 12.16
C THR A 17 7.72 17.68 11.47
N GLY A 18 7.07 18.59 12.20
CA GLY A 18 6.49 19.81 11.69
C GLY A 18 5.14 19.57 11.01
N VAL A 19 4.42 20.66 10.80
CA VAL A 19 3.18 20.69 10.01
C VAL A 19 3.45 21.51 8.75
N PRO A 20 3.19 20.97 7.55
CA PRO A 20 3.47 21.70 6.32
C PRO A 20 2.55 22.93 6.19
N PRO A 21 3.04 24.05 5.61
CA PRO A 21 2.27 25.28 5.46
C PRO A 21 1.28 25.19 4.29
N VAL A 22 0.25 24.36 4.44
CA VAL A 22 -0.77 24.06 3.43
C VAL A 22 -2.17 24.09 4.03
N ASP A 23 -3.21 24.12 3.19
CA ASP A 23 -4.60 24.23 3.63
C ASP A 23 -5.16 22.91 4.19
N ARG A 24 -4.68 21.77 3.67
CA ARG A 24 -5.12 20.42 4.10
C ARG A 24 -4.03 19.35 3.92
N GLY A 25 -4.14 18.27 4.68
CA GLY A 25 -3.30 17.07 4.51
C GLY A 25 -4.05 15.92 3.83
N ILE A 26 -3.31 15.03 3.18
CA ILE A 26 -3.81 13.71 2.76
C ILE A 26 -3.01 12.64 3.51
N LEU A 27 -3.65 11.95 4.45
CA LEU A 27 -3.01 10.88 5.21
C LEU A 27 -2.72 9.69 4.28
N MET A 28 -1.44 9.40 4.08
CA MET A 28 -0.96 8.28 3.30
C MET A 28 -1.02 7.00 4.13
N PHE A 29 -2.07 6.20 3.95
CA PHE A 29 -2.27 4.96 4.71
C PHE A 29 -1.76 3.73 3.92
N TYR A 30 -0.48 3.76 3.56
CA TYR A 30 0.25 2.67 2.90
C TYR A 30 1.77 2.88 2.97
N ASN A 31 2.56 1.96 2.42
CA ASN A 31 4.03 1.89 2.47
C ASN A 31 4.57 1.92 3.91
N MET A 32 4.11 0.96 4.72
CA MET A 32 4.38 0.92 6.17
C MET A 32 5.27 -0.25 6.59
N GLY A 33 5.34 -1.31 5.79
CA GLY A 33 6.16 -2.48 6.11
C GLY A 33 7.60 -2.37 5.64
N GLN A 34 8.38 -3.39 5.95
CA GLN A 34 9.82 -3.42 5.72
C GLN A 34 10.15 -3.99 4.34
N LEU A 35 10.15 -3.11 3.34
CA LEU A 35 10.35 -3.48 1.94
C LEU A 35 11.59 -4.36 1.69
N GLN A 36 12.68 -4.08 2.40
CA GLN A 36 13.97 -4.77 2.24
C GLN A 36 14.08 -6.12 2.95
N GLN A 37 13.16 -6.43 3.87
CA GLN A 37 13.20 -7.71 4.59
C GLN A 37 12.45 -8.74 3.78
N TRP A 38 13.06 -9.89 3.46
CA TRP A 38 12.38 -10.95 2.72
C TRP A 38 11.12 -11.41 3.46
N GLU A 39 11.15 -11.53 4.77
CA GLU A 39 10.08 -12.09 5.61
C GLU A 39 8.84 -11.19 5.71
N GLU A 40 8.96 -9.89 5.37
CA GLU A 40 7.81 -8.97 5.36
C GLU A 40 6.67 -9.55 4.50
N PRO A 41 5.46 -9.73 5.06
CA PRO A 41 4.34 -10.29 4.31
C PRO A 41 3.84 -9.32 3.24
N ASN A 42 3.76 -8.02 3.55
CA ASN A 42 3.25 -7.00 2.64
C ASN A 42 3.67 -5.59 3.08
N SER A 43 4.62 -4.99 2.38
CA SER A 43 5.09 -3.64 2.72
C SER A 43 4.13 -2.52 2.31
N ILE A 44 3.20 -2.78 1.38
CA ILE A 44 2.21 -1.81 0.90
C ILE A 44 1.21 -1.49 2.01
N LEU A 45 0.58 -2.50 2.61
CA LEU A 45 -0.40 -2.32 3.68
C LEU A 45 -0.19 -3.37 4.77
N ASN A 46 0.36 -2.92 5.89
CA ASN A 46 0.60 -3.74 7.07
C ASN A 46 -0.07 -3.06 8.29
N LEU A 47 -1.23 -3.60 8.70
CA LEU A 47 -2.03 -3.02 9.79
C LEU A 47 -1.36 -3.20 11.16
N GLU A 48 -0.62 -4.28 11.37
CA GLU A 48 0.12 -4.50 12.61
C GLU A 48 1.22 -3.45 12.77
N ALA A 49 1.93 -3.12 11.69
CA ALA A 49 2.92 -2.04 11.68
C ALA A 49 2.28 -0.65 11.83
N ALA A 50 1.01 -0.49 11.43
CA ALA A 50 0.27 0.77 11.54
C ALA A 50 -0.22 1.05 12.97
N GLU A 51 -0.57 0.00 13.72
CA GLU A 51 -1.25 0.09 15.02
C GLU A 51 -0.58 1.04 16.02
N PRO A 52 0.75 1.01 16.24
CA PRO A 52 1.41 1.91 17.19
C PRO A 52 1.26 3.40 16.86
N TYR A 53 0.97 3.72 15.60
CA TYR A 53 0.74 5.09 15.16
C TYR A 53 -0.72 5.50 15.22
N LEU A 54 -1.66 4.54 15.24
CA LEU A 54 -3.08 4.79 15.40
C LEU A 54 -3.48 4.89 16.88
N GLU A 55 -2.78 4.16 17.75
CA GLU A 55 -3.03 4.21 19.18
C GLU A 55 -2.68 5.58 19.77
N GLY A 56 -3.65 6.21 20.43
CA GLY A 56 -3.50 7.55 21.00
C GLY A 56 -3.18 8.61 19.94
N TYR A 57 -3.71 8.43 18.73
CA TYR A 57 -3.53 9.37 17.61
C TYR A 57 -3.85 10.81 18.05
N PRO A 58 -2.93 11.76 17.85
CA PRO A 58 -3.13 13.12 18.31
C PRO A 58 -4.14 13.85 17.42
N THR A 59 -4.68 14.96 17.92
CA THR A 59 -5.36 15.92 17.04
C THR A 59 -4.32 16.54 16.10
N TYR A 60 -4.38 16.18 14.82
CA TYR A 60 -3.51 16.80 13.81
C TYR A 60 -4.04 18.19 13.44
N PRO A 61 -3.20 19.24 13.31
CA PRO A 61 -3.68 20.62 13.15
C PRO A 61 -4.39 20.95 11.83
N LEU A 62 -4.18 20.14 10.79
CA LEU A 62 -4.80 20.33 9.48
C LEU A 62 -5.96 19.35 9.28
N PRO A 63 -7.03 19.72 8.55
CA PRO A 63 -8.01 18.76 8.10
C PRO A 63 -7.34 17.71 7.20
N LEU A 64 -7.66 16.44 7.44
CA LEU A 64 -7.07 15.31 6.72
C LEU A 64 -8.10 14.66 5.78
N GLY A 65 -7.69 14.45 4.53
CA GLY A 65 -8.22 13.39 3.68
C GLY A 65 -7.46 12.08 3.91
N LEU A 66 -7.91 11.00 3.29
CA LEU A 66 -7.31 9.67 3.39
C LEU A 66 -6.89 9.17 2.02
N ALA A 67 -5.67 8.64 1.90
CA ALA A 67 -5.22 7.91 0.71
C ALA A 67 -5.03 6.42 1.01
N LEU A 68 -5.70 5.56 0.24
CA LEU A 68 -5.65 4.09 0.33
C LEU A 68 -4.94 3.48 -0.89
N PRO A 69 -4.15 2.39 -0.72
CA PRO A 69 -3.40 1.76 -1.79
C PRO A 69 -4.25 0.78 -2.61
N LEU A 70 -4.27 0.95 -3.93
CA LEU A 70 -4.87 0.01 -4.89
C LEU A 70 -3.83 -0.57 -5.88
N PHE A 71 -2.55 -0.43 -5.57
CA PHE A 71 -1.45 -0.91 -6.40
C PHE A 71 -0.88 -2.23 -5.87
N ARG A 72 -0.06 -2.85 -6.72
CA ARG A 72 0.70 -4.06 -6.44
C ARG A 72 2.07 -3.99 -7.08
N TRP A 73 3.03 -4.76 -6.56
CA TRP A 73 4.36 -4.89 -7.13
C TRP A 73 4.99 -6.25 -6.83
N GLY A 74 6.05 -6.57 -7.54
CA GLY A 74 7.03 -7.59 -7.15
C GLY A 74 8.25 -6.93 -6.51
N VAL A 75 8.67 -7.42 -5.37
CA VAL A 75 9.95 -7.08 -4.75
C VAL A 75 10.98 -8.12 -5.18
N LEU A 76 11.98 -7.70 -5.96
CA LEU A 76 13.05 -8.56 -6.44
C LEU A 76 14.20 -8.59 -5.43
N PHE A 77 14.62 -9.81 -5.08
CA PHE A 77 15.75 -10.09 -4.20
C PHE A 77 16.82 -10.89 -4.93
N ARG A 78 18.08 -10.58 -4.67
CA ARG A 78 19.26 -11.32 -5.13
C ARG A 78 20.26 -11.42 -3.98
N ASP A 79 20.78 -12.62 -3.76
CA ASP A 79 21.76 -12.89 -2.70
C ASP A 79 21.31 -12.38 -1.31
N GLY A 80 20.01 -12.40 -1.04
CA GLY A 80 19.39 -11.94 0.21
C GLY A 80 19.10 -10.45 0.29
N GLU A 81 19.50 -9.65 -0.70
CA GLU A 81 19.28 -8.21 -0.73
C GLU A 81 18.16 -7.81 -1.69
N MET A 82 17.37 -6.82 -1.30
CA MET A 82 16.39 -6.21 -2.19
C MET A 82 17.11 -5.43 -3.30
N ILE A 83 16.83 -5.78 -4.54
CA ILE A 83 17.42 -5.12 -5.72
C ILE A 83 16.49 -4.05 -6.26
N LYS A 84 15.19 -4.34 -6.40
CA LYS A 84 14.23 -3.39 -6.98
C LYS A 84 12.76 -3.76 -6.78
N LEU A 85 11.91 -2.81 -7.16
CA LEU A 85 10.47 -3.00 -7.36
C LEU A 85 10.14 -3.22 -8.84
N ILE A 86 9.24 -4.14 -9.11
CA ILE A 86 8.60 -4.39 -10.41
C ILE A 86 7.13 -3.98 -10.26
N ASN A 87 6.78 -2.81 -10.78
CA ASN A 87 5.43 -2.25 -10.62
C ASN A 87 4.39 -3.09 -11.36
N ASN A 88 3.19 -3.18 -10.78
CA ASN A 88 2.03 -3.85 -11.36
C ASN A 88 2.33 -5.29 -11.83
N LEU A 89 3.09 -6.05 -11.05
CA LEU A 89 3.36 -7.47 -11.32
C LEU A 89 2.25 -8.34 -10.70
N PRO A 90 1.39 -8.98 -11.52
CA PRO A 90 0.33 -9.82 -11.00
C PRO A 90 0.81 -11.28 -10.91
N GLU A 91 0.17 -12.09 -10.08
CA GLU A 91 0.61 -13.45 -9.74
C GLU A 91 0.60 -14.39 -10.95
N GLU A 92 -0.33 -14.20 -11.87
CA GLU A 92 -0.52 -14.98 -13.09
C GLU A 92 0.71 -14.91 -14.02
N ARG A 93 1.57 -13.90 -13.86
CA ARG A 93 2.83 -13.81 -14.62
C ARG A 93 3.90 -14.78 -14.11
N LEU A 94 3.75 -15.28 -12.88
CA LEU A 94 4.70 -16.18 -12.24
C LEU A 94 4.13 -17.59 -12.03
N ALA A 95 2.88 -17.70 -11.56
CA ALA A 95 2.29 -18.96 -11.11
C ALA A 95 2.26 -20.06 -12.17
N ASP A 96 1.94 -19.72 -13.42
CA ASP A 96 1.76 -20.69 -14.51
C ASP A 96 2.96 -20.76 -15.47
N HIS A 97 4.13 -20.26 -15.06
CA HIS A 97 5.28 -20.15 -15.94
C HIS A 97 6.45 -21.00 -15.45
N PRO A 98 7.01 -21.93 -16.27
CA PRO A 98 8.01 -22.91 -15.86
C PRO A 98 9.36 -22.33 -15.40
N LYS A 99 9.53 -21.00 -15.52
CA LYS A 99 10.76 -20.29 -15.13
C LYS A 99 10.70 -19.78 -13.70
N TYR A 100 9.57 -19.95 -13.02
CA TYR A 100 9.40 -19.60 -11.62
C TYR A 100 8.92 -20.82 -10.85
N LYS A 101 9.52 -21.02 -9.68
CA LYS A 101 9.15 -22.05 -8.72
C LYS A 101 8.50 -21.38 -7.52
N PRO A 102 7.27 -21.77 -7.11
CA PRO A 102 6.69 -21.26 -5.88
C PRO A 102 7.49 -21.76 -4.67
N LEU A 103 7.79 -20.85 -3.75
CA LEU A 103 8.46 -21.14 -2.47
C LEU A 103 7.47 -21.14 -1.31
N ALA A 104 6.50 -20.24 -1.35
CA ALA A 104 5.41 -20.08 -0.40
C ALA A 104 4.27 -19.31 -1.10
N PRO A 105 3.14 -19.02 -0.42
CA PRO A 105 2.22 -18.00 -0.90
C PRO A 105 2.98 -16.74 -1.29
N ASN A 106 2.56 -16.08 -2.38
CA ASN A 106 3.11 -14.84 -2.91
C ASN A 106 4.65 -14.78 -3.10
N ARG A 107 5.36 -15.92 -3.12
CA ARG A 107 6.82 -15.98 -3.13
C ARG A 107 7.34 -16.99 -4.14
N TYR A 108 8.26 -16.54 -4.98
CA TYR A 108 8.77 -17.32 -6.11
C TYR A 108 10.29 -17.24 -6.18
N GLU A 109 10.89 -18.30 -6.73
CA GLU A 109 12.30 -18.34 -7.12
C GLU A 109 12.39 -18.48 -8.64
N VAL A 110 13.30 -17.74 -9.25
CA VAL A 110 13.60 -17.85 -10.68
C VAL A 110 14.48 -19.07 -10.89
N VAL A 111 14.05 -20.02 -11.72
CA VAL A 111 14.82 -21.26 -11.99
C VAL A 111 15.61 -21.19 -13.31
N GLU A 112 15.21 -20.29 -14.22
CA GLU A 112 15.87 -20.10 -15.50
C GLU A 112 15.90 -18.60 -15.86
N GLY A 113 17.02 -18.14 -16.43
CA GLY A 113 17.19 -16.75 -16.81
C GLY A 113 16.09 -16.24 -17.76
N THR A 114 15.52 -15.07 -17.45
CA THR A 114 14.38 -14.55 -18.21
C THR A 114 14.21 -13.05 -18.08
N PHE A 115 13.44 -12.46 -19.00
CA PHE A 115 12.97 -11.09 -18.85
C PHE A 115 11.60 -11.05 -18.18
N LEU A 116 11.44 -10.14 -17.23
CA LEU A 116 10.17 -9.79 -16.60
C LEU A 116 10.03 -8.27 -16.58
N GLU A 117 9.00 -7.73 -17.25
CA GLU A 117 8.74 -6.29 -17.34
C GLU A 117 9.97 -5.45 -17.74
N GLY A 118 10.74 -5.94 -18.73
CA GLY A 118 11.95 -5.26 -19.22
C GLY A 118 13.19 -5.43 -18.32
N HIS A 119 13.15 -6.33 -17.35
CA HIS A 119 14.28 -6.61 -16.45
C HIS A 119 14.74 -8.05 -16.59
N PHE A 120 16.05 -8.24 -16.76
CA PHE A 120 16.64 -9.57 -16.77
C PHE A 120 16.78 -10.10 -15.34
N LEU A 121 16.26 -11.30 -15.13
CA LEU A 121 16.31 -12.06 -13.89
C LEU A 121 17.25 -13.24 -14.05
N TYR A 122 18.00 -13.56 -13.01
CA TYR A 122 18.96 -14.64 -12.98
C TYR A 122 18.38 -15.85 -12.22
N PRO A 123 18.78 -17.08 -12.56
CA PRO A 123 18.48 -18.23 -11.72
C PRO A 123 18.92 -17.99 -10.27
N GLY A 124 18.06 -18.30 -9.30
CA GLY A 124 18.27 -18.04 -7.88
C GLY A 124 17.72 -16.69 -7.38
N ASP A 125 17.37 -15.77 -8.28
CA ASP A 125 16.63 -14.56 -7.88
C ASP A 125 15.30 -14.95 -7.23
N ARG A 126 14.88 -14.16 -6.24
CA ARG A 126 13.60 -14.37 -5.54
C ARG A 126 12.67 -13.19 -5.73
N ILE A 127 11.39 -13.46 -5.84
CA ILE A 127 10.35 -12.44 -6.00
C ILE A 127 9.33 -12.63 -4.89
N ARG A 128 9.04 -11.56 -4.16
CA ARG A 128 7.85 -11.46 -3.30
C ARG A 128 6.81 -10.58 -3.98
N LEU A 129 5.63 -11.13 -4.23
CA LEU A 129 4.49 -10.36 -4.73
C LEU A 129 3.76 -9.69 -3.57
N GLU A 130 3.41 -8.42 -3.75
CA GLU A 130 2.61 -7.67 -2.79
C GLU A 130 1.48 -6.95 -3.52
N GLY A 131 0.29 -7.01 -2.94
CA GLY A 131 -0.90 -6.30 -3.40
C GLY A 131 -1.89 -6.20 -2.26
N VAL A 132 -2.96 -5.42 -2.44
CA VAL A 132 -3.91 -5.15 -1.36
C VAL A 132 -5.27 -5.72 -1.71
N THR A 133 -5.82 -6.59 -0.87
CA THR A 133 -7.15 -7.16 -1.11
C THR A 133 -8.26 -6.23 -0.62
N PRO A 134 -9.49 -6.35 -1.14
CA PRO A 134 -10.65 -5.64 -0.60
C PRO A 134 -10.83 -5.82 0.90
N GLU A 135 -10.61 -7.03 1.43
CA GLU A 135 -10.74 -7.35 2.86
C GLU A 135 -9.72 -6.57 3.70
N GLN A 136 -8.48 -6.43 3.21
CA GLN A 136 -7.46 -5.63 3.88
C GLN A 136 -7.81 -4.14 3.86
N LEU A 137 -8.40 -3.63 2.77
CA LEU A 137 -8.90 -2.25 2.71
C LEU A 137 -10.06 -2.04 3.68
N PHE A 138 -11.01 -2.98 3.76
CA PHE A 138 -12.10 -2.90 4.74
C PHE A 138 -11.55 -2.88 6.17
N ALA A 139 -10.62 -3.78 6.49
CA ALA A 139 -9.98 -3.80 7.80
C ALA A 139 -9.24 -2.47 8.11
N ALA A 140 -8.55 -1.88 7.12
CA ALA A 140 -7.93 -0.57 7.24
C ALA A 140 -8.96 0.52 7.55
N THR A 141 -10.07 0.58 6.80
CA THR A 141 -11.12 1.58 7.03
C THR A 141 -11.75 1.46 8.41
N GLU A 142 -11.97 0.24 8.92
CA GLU A 142 -12.49 0.04 10.28
C GLU A 142 -11.53 0.54 11.36
N ARG A 143 -10.22 0.38 11.17
CA ARG A 143 -9.21 0.93 12.10
C ARG A 143 -9.15 2.45 12.06
N LEU A 144 -9.39 3.04 10.89
CA LEU A 144 -9.30 4.47 10.66
C LEU A 144 -10.56 5.24 11.05
N ARG A 145 -11.72 4.59 11.15
CA ARG A 145 -13.01 5.27 11.39
C ARG A 145 -13.04 6.14 12.66
N GLY A 146 -12.25 5.78 13.67
CA GLY A 146 -12.18 6.47 14.97
C GLY A 146 -11.30 7.72 14.98
N LEU A 147 -10.57 8.00 13.90
CA LEU A 147 -9.73 9.19 13.80
C LEU A 147 -10.59 10.46 13.64
N PRO A 148 -10.09 11.64 14.06
CA PRO A 148 -10.81 12.91 14.01
C PRO A 148 -10.87 13.45 12.57
N TRP A 149 -11.65 12.81 11.71
CA TRP A 149 -11.86 13.22 10.32
C TRP A 149 -12.68 14.50 10.21
N PRO A 150 -12.52 15.32 9.15
CA PRO A 150 -13.42 16.44 8.84
C PRO A 150 -14.85 15.94 8.52
N ASP A 151 -15.85 16.83 8.49
CA ASP A 151 -17.26 16.48 8.21
C ASP A 151 -17.49 15.91 6.81
N THR A 152 -16.67 16.34 5.85
CA THR A 152 -16.60 15.75 4.51
C THR A 152 -15.21 15.14 4.34
N LEU A 153 -15.15 13.82 4.18
CA LEU A 153 -13.89 13.10 4.03
C LEU A 153 -13.60 12.87 2.55
N GLU A 154 -12.47 13.39 2.08
CA GLU A 154 -11.91 13.06 0.77
C GLU A 154 -11.16 11.73 0.88
N VAL A 155 -11.55 10.74 0.07
CA VAL A 155 -10.88 9.43 0.00
C VAL A 155 -10.24 9.27 -1.37
N VAL A 156 -8.91 9.22 -1.39
CA VAL A 156 -8.10 9.05 -2.60
C VAL A 156 -7.66 7.60 -2.72
N PHE A 157 -7.98 6.97 -3.83
CA PHE A 157 -7.45 5.66 -4.16
C PHE A 157 -6.17 5.80 -4.97
N TYR A 158 -5.02 5.54 -4.34
CA TYR A 158 -3.72 5.65 -4.98
C TYR A 158 -3.41 4.38 -5.76
N HIS A 159 -3.05 4.54 -7.03
CA HIS A 159 -2.72 3.42 -7.91
C HIS A 159 -1.50 3.71 -8.77
N LEU A 160 -0.84 2.65 -9.23
CA LEU A 160 0.31 2.70 -10.14
C LEU A 160 -0.03 2.17 -11.55
N ASP A 161 -1.28 1.80 -11.83
CA ASP A 161 -1.74 1.33 -13.14
C ASP A 161 -3.20 1.68 -13.43
N SER A 162 -3.61 1.69 -14.70
CA SER A 162 -4.95 2.12 -15.14
C SER A 162 -6.06 1.07 -15.03
N GLY A 163 -5.74 -0.21 -14.77
CA GLY A 163 -6.68 -1.34 -14.69
C GLY A 163 -7.32 -1.54 -13.31
N VAL A 164 -7.20 -0.56 -12.41
CA VAL A 164 -7.68 -0.65 -11.02
C VAL A 164 -9.19 -0.87 -10.93
N VAL A 165 -9.96 -0.20 -11.79
CA VAL A 165 -11.43 -0.30 -11.80
C VAL A 165 -11.89 -1.73 -12.14
N GLU A 166 -11.16 -2.42 -13.03
CA GLU A 166 -11.46 -3.81 -13.38
C GLU A 166 -11.13 -4.77 -12.22
N ARG A 167 -10.10 -4.46 -11.41
CA ARG A 167 -9.68 -5.33 -10.29
C ARG A 167 -10.57 -5.24 -9.06
N TYR A 168 -10.94 -4.03 -8.67
CA TYR A 168 -11.71 -3.82 -7.44
C TYR A 168 -13.20 -3.71 -7.70
N GLY A 169 -13.61 -3.30 -8.91
CA GLY A 169 -15.00 -3.01 -9.23
C GLY A 169 -15.50 -1.72 -8.59
N ALA A 170 -16.46 -1.05 -9.25
CA ALA A 170 -17.03 0.21 -8.76
C ALA A 170 -17.78 0.04 -7.42
N GLU A 171 -18.34 -1.14 -7.16
CA GLU A 171 -19.07 -1.45 -5.93
C GLU A 171 -18.17 -1.39 -4.69
N VAL A 172 -17.02 -2.09 -4.72
CA VAL A 172 -16.06 -2.10 -3.60
C VAL A 172 -15.52 -0.70 -3.33
N LEU A 173 -15.17 0.06 -4.37
CA LEU A 173 -14.69 1.44 -4.23
C LEU A 173 -15.77 2.34 -3.62
N GLY A 174 -17.02 2.16 -4.03
CA GLY A 174 -18.17 2.87 -3.45
C GLY A 174 -18.43 2.48 -1.99
N GLU A 175 -18.29 1.21 -1.63
CA GLU A 175 -18.46 0.72 -0.25
C GLU A 175 -17.37 1.27 0.67
N LEU A 176 -16.12 1.26 0.23
CA LEU A 176 -14.99 1.82 0.99
C LEU A 176 -15.21 3.29 1.35
N GLY A 177 -15.79 4.08 0.44
CA GLY A 177 -16.18 5.45 0.73
C GLY A 177 -17.29 5.53 1.80
N LYS A 178 -18.35 4.74 1.67
CA LYS A 178 -19.52 4.80 2.57
C LYS A 178 -19.21 4.44 4.02
N ARG A 179 -18.19 3.64 4.29
CA ARG A 179 -17.84 3.17 5.65
C ARG A 179 -17.45 4.27 6.63
N PHE A 180 -17.02 5.44 6.14
CA PHE A 180 -16.68 6.56 7.02
C PHE A 180 -17.89 7.36 7.53
N GLY A 181 -19.13 7.03 7.14
CA GLY A 181 -20.37 7.60 7.69
C GLY A 181 -20.55 9.11 7.48
N LYS A 182 -19.72 9.70 6.61
CA LYS A 182 -19.63 11.14 6.33
C LYS A 182 -19.90 11.39 4.85
N GLY A 183 -20.11 12.65 4.46
CA GLY A 183 -20.11 13.00 3.04
C GLY A 183 -18.77 12.60 2.45
N VAL A 184 -18.73 11.57 1.62
CA VAL A 184 -17.49 11.11 0.96
C VAL A 184 -17.49 11.60 -0.47
N LYS A 185 -16.39 12.26 -0.84
CA LYS A 185 -16.12 12.75 -2.18
C LYS A 185 -14.87 12.09 -2.73
#